data_AF-A0A409V6M7-F1
#
_entry.id   AF-A0A409V6M7-F1
#
_cell.length_a   1.000
_cell.length_b   1.000
_cell.length_c   1.000
_cell.angle_alpha   90.00
_cell.angle_beta   90.00
_cell.angle_gamma   90.00
#
_symmetry.space_group_name_H-M   'P 1'
#
loop_
_entity.id
_entity.type
_entity.pdbx_description
1 polymer ?
#
loop_
_entity_poly.entity_id
_entity_poly.type
_entity_poly.pdbx_seq_one_letter_code
_entity_poly.pdbx_strand_id
1 'polypeptide(L)'
;MNLITHCWVAATKLDAIDCFVYSENDLLKNCQLDKDYQLSEFDIQLRKRWDDKMKNGHFRYHLDKVETKIIPGSLKYVAQLNVKRATERRPPQNITIVNQPFDSKVFNFTKVKEDEIIFRLENSDIDGQQQCNGHTDSKSE
;
A
#
# COMPACT_ATOMS: atom_id res chain seq x y z
N MET A 1 -12.61 -35.94 8.04
CA MET A 1 -13.46 -34.88 7.44
C MET A 1 -12.55 -33.71 7.12
N ASN A 2 -12.26 -33.54 5.82
CA ASN A 2 -11.32 -32.55 5.30
C ASN A 2 -11.88 -31.12 5.48
N LEU A 3 -11.13 -30.26 6.14
CA LEU A 3 -11.36 -28.81 6.20
C LEU A 3 -10.13 -28.06 5.68
N ILE A 4 -9.56 -28.52 4.56
CA ILE A 4 -8.56 -27.75 3.80
C ILE A 4 -9.15 -27.50 2.41
N THR A 5 -10.09 -26.57 2.33
CA THR A 5 -10.63 -26.13 1.02
C THR A 5 -11.13 -24.69 1.08
N HIS A 6 -10.36 -23.79 1.69
CA HIS A 6 -10.65 -22.35 1.63
C HIS A 6 -9.42 -21.45 1.38
N CYS A 7 -8.37 -21.98 0.73
CA CYS A 7 -7.29 -21.17 0.15
C CYS A 7 -7.28 -21.15 -1.39
N TRP A 8 -8.29 -21.73 -2.05
CA TRP A 8 -8.37 -21.82 -3.52
C TRP A 8 -9.31 -20.78 -4.17
N VAL A 9 -9.61 -19.69 -3.47
CA VAL A 9 -10.19 -18.46 -4.06
C VAL A 9 -9.21 -17.34 -3.67
N ALA A 10 -8.35 -16.78 -4.52
CA ALA A 10 -8.34 -16.77 -5.98
C ALA A 10 -6.92 -16.48 -6.54
N ALA A 11 -6.15 -17.53 -6.88
CA ALA A 11 -4.92 -17.35 -7.68
C ALA A 11 -5.25 -16.79 -9.08
N THR A 12 -6.34 -17.25 -9.67
CA THR A 12 -6.84 -16.84 -10.99
C THR A 12 -7.32 -15.39 -11.09
N LYS A 13 -7.48 -14.68 -9.97
CA LYS A 13 -8.03 -13.31 -9.92
C LYS A 13 -6.97 -12.24 -9.68
N LEU A 14 -5.81 -12.65 -9.17
CA LEU A 14 -4.61 -11.81 -9.13
C LEU A 14 -4.03 -11.64 -10.53
N ASP A 15 -4.14 -12.64 -11.41
CA ASP A 15 -3.57 -12.63 -12.76
C ASP A 15 -4.12 -11.52 -13.68
N ALA A 16 -5.32 -11.01 -13.38
CA ALA A 16 -5.91 -9.87 -14.08
C ALA A 16 -5.37 -8.51 -13.61
N ILE A 17 -4.60 -8.47 -12.52
CA ILE A 17 -4.00 -7.25 -12.00
C ILE A 17 -2.69 -7.00 -12.73
N ASP A 18 -2.56 -5.79 -13.26
CA ASP A 18 -1.34 -5.26 -13.87
C ASP A 18 -0.11 -5.63 -13.03
N CYS A 19 0.94 -6.08 -13.70
CA CYS A 19 2.23 -6.37 -13.09
C CYS A 19 3.27 -5.35 -13.58
N PHE A 20 4.02 -4.78 -12.65
CA PHE A 20 5.22 -4.01 -12.95
C PHE A 20 6.44 -4.89 -12.68
N VAL A 21 7.15 -5.22 -13.75
CA VAL A 21 8.37 -6.02 -13.69
C VAL A 21 9.55 -5.09 -13.46
N TYR A 22 10.41 -5.44 -12.52
CA TYR A 22 11.61 -4.69 -12.18
C TYR A 22 12.81 -5.63 -12.01
N SER A 23 14.01 -5.07 -12.11
CA SER A 23 15.30 -5.74 -11.88
C SER A 23 16.09 -5.03 -10.79
N GLU A 24 17.19 -5.64 -10.35
CA GLU A 24 18.19 -5.06 -9.46
C GLU A 24 18.80 -3.75 -9.99
N ASN A 25 18.74 -3.52 -11.31
CA ASN A 25 19.21 -2.28 -11.92
C ASN A 25 18.22 -1.11 -11.72
N ASP A 26 16.94 -1.42 -11.48
CA ASP A 26 15.91 -0.41 -11.21
C ASP A 26 15.91 0.03 -9.73
N LEU A 27 16.61 -0.70 -8.86
CA LEU A 27 16.68 -0.40 -7.44
C LEU A 27 17.68 0.72 -7.13
N LEU A 28 17.19 1.77 -6.47
CA LEU A 28 18.03 2.84 -5.95
C LEU A 28 18.77 2.37 -4.68
N LYS A 29 20.05 2.01 -4.83
CA LYS A 29 20.88 1.53 -3.71
C LYS A 29 21.36 2.65 -2.78
N ASN A 30 21.31 3.89 -3.24
CA ASN A 30 21.69 5.09 -2.50
C ASN A 30 20.59 6.15 -2.61
N CYS A 31 20.10 6.65 -1.47
CA CYS A 31 19.15 7.76 -1.43
C CYS A 31 19.90 9.11 -1.47
N GLN A 32 20.51 9.44 -2.59
CA GLN A 32 21.01 10.80 -2.82
C GLN A 32 19.96 11.59 -3.61
N LEU A 33 19.59 12.75 -3.07
CA LEU A 33 18.73 13.71 -3.76
C LEU A 33 19.53 14.32 -4.91
N ASP A 34 19.43 13.70 -6.08
CA ASP A 34 20.01 14.26 -7.27
C ASP A 34 19.18 15.49 -7.70
N LYS A 35 19.87 16.58 -8.04
CA LYS A 35 19.20 17.84 -8.41
C LYS A 35 18.42 17.70 -9.73
N ASP A 36 18.81 16.71 -10.54
CA ASP A 36 18.26 16.44 -11.86
C ASP A 36 17.44 15.14 -11.90
N TYR A 37 16.76 14.79 -10.80
CA TYR A 37 15.91 13.60 -10.72
C TYR A 37 14.95 13.49 -11.91
N GLN A 38 15.15 12.46 -12.73
CA GLN A 38 14.24 12.09 -13.81
C GLN A 38 13.28 11.01 -13.32
N LEU A 39 12.01 11.12 -13.72
CA LEU A 39 11.02 10.09 -13.42
C LEU A 39 11.43 8.80 -14.13
N SER A 40 11.59 7.74 -13.34
CA SER A 40 11.74 6.38 -13.85
C SER A 40 10.44 5.90 -14.50
N GLU A 41 10.53 4.81 -15.26
CA GLU A 41 9.31 4.16 -15.78
C GLU A 41 8.37 3.75 -14.64
N PHE A 42 8.92 3.30 -13.51
CA PHE A 42 8.15 3.01 -12.29
C PHE A 42 7.37 4.23 -11.82
N ASP A 43 8.02 5.40 -11.72
CA ASP A 43 7.35 6.63 -11.26
C ASP A 43 6.22 7.05 -12.18
N ILE A 44 6.44 6.95 -13.50
CA ILE A 44 5.43 7.30 -14.51
C ILE A 44 4.22 6.37 -14.38
N GLN A 45 4.46 5.06 -14.32
CA GLN A 45 3.41 4.05 -14.21
C GLN A 45 2.64 4.12 -12.88
N LEU A 46 3.35 4.39 -11.78
CA LEU A 46 2.77 4.58 -10.46
C LEU A 46 1.87 5.82 -10.43
N ARG A 47 2.37 6.98 -10.87
CA ARG A 47 1.60 8.23 -10.87
C ARG A 47 0.36 8.13 -11.76
N LYS A 48 0.51 7.63 -12.98
CA LYS A 48 -0.58 7.48 -13.94
C LYS A 48 -1.74 6.65 -13.35
N ARG A 49 -1.43 5.50 -12.76
CA ARG A 49 -2.44 4.63 -12.16
C ARG A 49 -2.99 5.17 -10.86
N TRP A 50 -2.14 5.74 -10.00
CA TRP A 50 -2.59 6.44 -8.80
C TRP A 50 -3.64 7.48 -9.14
N ASP A 51 -3.38 8.33 -10.14
CA ASP A 51 -4.29 9.39 -10.58
C ASP A 51 -5.61 8.82 -11.13
N ASP A 52 -5.56 7.75 -11.91
CA ASP A 52 -6.77 7.06 -12.39
C ASP A 52 -7.61 6.50 -11.22
N LYS A 53 -6.97 5.83 -10.26
CA LYS A 53 -7.65 5.27 -9.09
C LYS A 53 -8.22 6.36 -8.17
N MET A 54 -7.51 7.48 -8.02
CA MET A 54 -8.00 8.68 -7.32
C MET A 54 -9.22 9.28 -8.02
N LYS A 55 -9.21 9.37 -9.36
CA LYS A 55 -10.33 9.89 -10.16
C LYS A 55 -11.56 9.00 -10.05
N ASN A 56 -11.37 7.69 -9.97
CA ASN A 56 -12.44 6.70 -9.83
C ASN A 56 -12.94 6.54 -8.38
N GLY A 57 -12.40 7.31 -7.42
CA GLY A 57 -12.89 7.36 -6.05
C GLY A 57 -12.59 6.11 -5.22
N HIS A 58 -11.56 5.35 -5.58
CA HIS A 58 -11.18 4.15 -4.82
C HIS A 58 -10.50 4.48 -3.50
N PHE A 59 -9.94 5.69 -3.36
CA PHE A 59 -9.34 6.15 -2.11
C PHE A 59 -10.34 6.94 -1.26
N ARG A 60 -10.23 6.79 0.07
CA ARG A 60 -11.21 7.30 1.03
C ARG A 60 -11.39 8.83 1.00
N TYR A 61 -10.31 9.58 0.76
CA TYR A 61 -10.37 11.03 0.73
C TYR A 61 -9.30 11.64 -0.18
N HIS A 62 -9.65 12.75 -0.80
CA HIS A 62 -8.73 13.56 -1.60
C HIS A 62 -7.93 14.47 -0.68
N LEU A 63 -6.62 14.27 -0.65
CA LEU A 63 -5.67 15.24 -0.14
C LEU A 63 -5.43 16.26 -1.26
N ASP A 64 -6.28 17.28 -1.32
CA ASP A 64 -6.13 18.39 -2.26
C ASP A 64 -4.90 19.25 -1.87
N LYS A 65 -4.97 20.56 -2.09
CA LYS A 65 -3.90 21.49 -1.70
C LYS A 65 -3.70 21.50 -0.18
N VAL A 66 -2.74 20.72 0.31
CA VAL A 66 -2.28 20.74 1.69
C VAL A 66 -1.40 21.97 1.88
N GLU A 67 -1.83 22.89 2.74
CA GLU A 67 -1.01 24.07 3.06
C GLU A 67 0.35 23.60 3.59
N THR A 68 1.40 23.97 2.88
CA THR A 68 2.75 23.49 3.11
C THR A 68 3.66 24.69 3.31
N LYS A 69 4.48 24.67 4.37
CA LYS A 69 5.50 25.69 4.63
C LYS A 69 6.83 25.07 5.00
N ILE A 70 7.91 25.71 4.61
CA ILE A 70 9.24 25.40 5.12
C ILE A 70 9.43 26.16 6.45
N ILE A 71 9.74 25.43 7.50
CA ILE A 71 10.03 26.01 8.81
C ILE A 71 11.42 26.67 8.75
N PRO A 72 11.57 27.93 9.21
CA PRO A 72 12.86 28.59 9.28
C PRO A 72 13.88 27.79 10.09
N GLY A 73 15.13 27.73 9.62
CA GLY A 73 16.22 27.01 10.27
C GLY A 73 17.15 26.32 9.26
N SER A 74 18.30 25.86 9.73
CA SER A 74 19.31 25.18 8.88
C SER A 74 18.79 23.88 8.26
N LEU A 75 17.88 23.19 8.97
CA LEU A 75 17.37 21.86 8.59
C LEU A 75 16.18 21.91 7.63
N LYS A 76 15.58 23.09 7.39
CA LYS A 76 14.49 23.31 6.41
C LYS A 76 13.33 22.30 6.50
N TYR A 77 12.82 22.05 7.71
CA TYR A 77 11.69 21.13 7.90
C TYR A 77 10.47 21.54 7.08
N VAL A 78 9.74 20.57 6.55
CA VAL A 78 8.48 20.78 5.84
C VAL A 78 7.32 20.55 6.81
N ALA A 79 6.50 21.58 7.04
CA ALA A 79 5.26 21.46 7.80
C ALA A 79 4.06 21.46 6.84
N GLN A 80 3.16 20.49 7.03
CA GLN A 80 1.95 20.31 6.24
C GLN A 80 0.71 20.36 7.13
N LEU A 81 -0.22 21.25 6.84
CA LEU A 81 -1.49 21.37 7.57
C LEU A 81 -2.57 20.51 6.91
N ASN A 82 -2.80 19.32 7.48
CA ASN A 82 -3.88 18.44 7.07
C ASN A 82 -5.08 18.54 8.04
N VAL A 83 -6.00 19.49 7.77
CA VAL A 83 -7.20 19.71 8.60
C VAL A 83 -8.14 18.50 8.56
N LYS A 84 -8.27 17.85 7.38
CA LYS A 84 -9.13 16.68 7.19
C LYS A 84 -8.74 15.53 8.12
N ARG A 85 -7.48 15.45 8.57
CA ARG A 85 -7.03 14.44 9.55
C ARG A 85 -7.79 14.51 10.87
N ALA A 86 -8.22 15.69 11.31
CA ALA A 86 -8.96 15.83 12.57
C ALA A 86 -10.42 15.37 12.43
N THR A 87 -11.03 15.61 11.27
CA THR A 87 -12.46 15.38 11.03
C THR A 87 -12.76 14.02 10.40
N GLU A 88 -11.87 13.51 9.55
CA GLU A 88 -12.06 12.26 8.80
C GLU A 88 -11.31 11.07 9.42
N ARG A 89 -10.73 11.28 10.62
CA ARG A 89 -10.11 10.20 11.39
C ARG A 89 -11.11 9.07 11.57
N ARG A 90 -10.65 7.84 11.39
CA ARG A 90 -11.46 6.66 11.73
C ARG A 90 -11.89 6.77 13.20
N PRO A 91 -13.19 6.58 13.52
CA PRO A 91 -13.63 6.56 14.90
C PRO A 91 -12.85 5.48 15.66
N PRO A 92 -12.44 5.75 16.92
CA PRO A 92 -11.86 4.72 17.77
C PRO A 92 -12.80 3.52 17.85
N GLN A 93 -12.24 2.31 17.82
CA GLN A 93 -13.02 1.12 18.14
C GLN A 93 -13.37 1.15 19.63
N ASN A 94 -14.57 0.66 19.97
CA ASN A 94 -14.97 0.50 21.36
C ASN A 94 -14.28 -0.75 21.92
N ILE A 95 -13.24 -0.55 22.71
CA ILE A 95 -12.45 -1.62 23.34
C ILE A 95 -12.94 -1.77 24.78
N THR A 96 -13.69 -2.84 25.04
CA THR A 96 -14.27 -3.14 26.36
C THR A 96 -13.43 -4.11 27.20
N ILE A 97 -12.52 -4.85 26.55
CA ILE A 97 -11.65 -5.87 27.16
C ILE A 97 -10.28 -5.81 26.50
N VAL A 98 -9.22 -6.20 27.21
CA VAL A 98 -7.85 -6.18 26.67
C VAL A 98 -7.68 -7.20 25.54
N ASN A 99 -8.21 -8.40 25.70
CA ASN A 99 -8.17 -9.45 24.69
C ASN A 99 -9.45 -9.43 23.84
N GLN A 100 -9.54 -8.49 22.90
CA GLN A 100 -10.67 -8.40 21.96
C GLN A 100 -10.61 -9.56 20.95
N PRO A 101 -11.72 -10.27 20.70
CA PRO A 101 -11.76 -11.27 19.63
C PRO A 101 -11.59 -10.59 18.26
N PHE A 102 -10.87 -11.23 17.36
CA PHE A 102 -10.67 -10.73 16.00
C PHE A 102 -11.97 -10.79 15.19
N ASP A 103 -12.40 -9.65 14.62
CA ASP A 103 -13.49 -9.59 13.66
C ASP A 103 -12.99 -9.28 12.25
N SER A 104 -12.99 -10.31 11.39
CA SER A 104 -12.56 -10.23 9.99
C SER A 104 -13.42 -9.33 9.08
N LYS A 105 -14.56 -8.84 9.59
CA LYS A 105 -15.46 -7.89 8.90
C LYS A 105 -15.10 -6.43 9.19
N VAL A 106 -14.34 -6.15 10.24
CA VAL A 106 -13.89 -4.79 10.57
C VAL A 106 -12.56 -4.53 9.87
N PHE A 107 -11.59 -3.94 10.55
CA PHE A 107 -10.31 -3.65 9.95
C PHE A 107 -9.49 -4.92 9.84
N ASN A 108 -9.16 -5.28 8.60
CA ASN A 108 -8.42 -6.49 8.30
C ASN A 108 -7.25 -6.15 7.38
N PHE A 109 -6.04 -6.21 7.92
CA PHE A 109 -4.81 -5.97 7.17
C PHE A 109 -4.55 -7.02 6.07
N THR A 110 -5.24 -8.17 6.10
CA THR A 110 -5.13 -9.20 5.08
C THR A 110 -6.06 -8.97 3.88
N LYS A 111 -6.89 -7.92 3.91
CA LYS A 111 -7.82 -7.58 2.83
C LYS A 111 -7.52 -6.19 2.27
N VAL A 112 -7.24 -6.14 0.98
CA VAL A 112 -7.24 -4.93 0.16
C VAL A 112 -8.35 -5.08 -0.89
N LYS A 113 -9.07 -3.99 -1.22
CA LYS A 113 -10.04 -4.06 -2.32
C LYS A 113 -9.27 -4.14 -3.64
N GLU A 114 -9.74 -4.97 -4.56
CA GLU A 114 -9.10 -5.14 -5.88
C GLU A 114 -8.93 -3.80 -6.60
N ASP A 115 -9.92 -2.92 -6.51
CA ASP A 115 -9.87 -1.61 -7.15
C ASP A 115 -8.83 -0.65 -6.54
N GLU A 116 -8.39 -0.87 -5.30
CA GLU A 116 -7.37 -0.06 -4.62
C GLU A 116 -5.94 -0.51 -5.01
N ILE A 117 -5.80 -1.66 -5.67
CA ILE A 117 -4.51 -2.19 -6.10
C ILE A 117 -4.04 -1.41 -7.34
N ILE A 118 -2.81 -0.91 -7.29
CA ILE A 118 -2.18 -0.16 -8.40
C ILE A 118 -1.58 -1.14 -9.41
N PHE A 119 -0.63 -1.97 -8.97
CA PHE A 119 -0.10 -3.12 -9.69
C PHE A 119 0.64 -4.04 -8.72
N ARG A 120 0.89 -5.27 -9.16
CA ARG A 120 1.83 -6.19 -8.51
C ARG A 120 3.26 -5.85 -8.91
N LEU A 121 4.21 -6.21 -8.07
CA LEU A 121 5.63 -6.10 -8.36
C LEU A 121 6.20 -7.49 -8.60
N GLU A 122 6.99 -7.63 -9.66
CA GLU A 122 7.65 -8.89 -10.01
C GLU A 122 9.12 -8.62 -10.32
N ASN A 123 10.01 -9.32 -9.62
CA ASN A 123 11.44 -9.20 -9.85
C ASN A 123 11.85 -10.12 -10.99
N SER A 124 12.34 -9.58 -12.11
CA SER A 124 12.81 -10.35 -13.26
C SER A 124 14.06 -11.16 -12.98
N ASP A 125 14.81 -10.82 -11.93
CA ASP A 125 16.08 -11.47 -11.58
C ASP A 125 15.86 -12.71 -10.70
N ILE A 126 14.62 -12.97 -10.27
CA ILE A 126 14.24 -14.14 -9.48
C ILE A 126 13.37 -15.06 -10.35
N ASP A 127 13.89 -16.23 -10.68
CA ASP A 127 13.13 -17.28 -11.37
C ASP A 127 12.01 -17.82 -10.46
N GLY A 128 10.79 -17.29 -10.64
CA GLY A 128 9.50 -17.98 -10.46
C GLY A 128 9.13 -18.65 -9.13
N GLN A 129 9.96 -18.63 -8.07
CA GLN A 129 9.68 -19.34 -6.82
C GLN A 129 10.09 -18.57 -5.57
N GLN A 130 9.50 -17.39 -5.37
CA GLN A 130 9.29 -16.89 -4.01
C GLN A 130 8.03 -16.04 -3.97
N GLN A 131 6.90 -16.73 -3.76
CA GLN A 131 5.71 -16.07 -3.24
C GLN A 131 6.08 -15.44 -1.90
N CYS A 132 5.90 -14.14 -1.77
CA CYS A 132 5.90 -13.45 -0.48
C CYS A 132 4.67 -13.90 0.32
N ASN A 133 4.76 -15.11 0.88
CA ASN A 133 3.80 -15.62 1.84
C ASN A 133 4.09 -14.94 3.17
N GLY A 134 3.26 -13.96 3.54
CA GLY A 134 3.16 -13.54 4.92
C GLY A 134 2.96 -14.79 5.78
N HIS A 135 3.98 -15.14 6.56
CA HIS A 135 3.94 -16.28 7.46
C HIS A 135 2.90 -15.97 8.55
N THR A 136 1.70 -16.53 8.43
CA THR A 136 0.75 -16.53 9.54
C THR A 136 1.13 -17.66 10.47
N ASP A 137 1.88 -17.35 11.52
CA ASP A 137 2.09 -18.22 12.66
C ASP A 137 0.72 -18.58 13.26
N SER A 138 0.23 -19.74 12.87
CA SER A 138 -0.94 -20.36 13.47
C SER A 138 -0.46 -21.02 14.76
N LYS A 139 -0.37 -20.25 15.85
CA LYS A 139 -0.32 -20.86 17.19
C LYS A 139 -1.68 -21.48 17.46
N SER A 140 -1.77 -22.80 17.23
CA SER A 140 -2.82 -23.65 17.78
C SER A 140 -2.68 -23.70 19.30
N GLU A 141 -3.74 -23.31 20.00
CA GLU A 141 -4.05 -23.83 21.34
C GLU A 141 -4.57 -25.27 21.25
#